data_AF-A0A6I4IMQ0-F1
#
_entry.id   AF-A0A6I4IMQ0-F1
#
_cell.length_a   1.000
_cell.length_b   1.000
_cell.length_c   1.000
_cell.angle_alpha   90.00
_cell.angle_beta   90.00
_cell.angle_gamma   90.00
#
_symmetry.space_group_name_H-M   'P 1'
#
loop_
_entity.id
_entity.type
_entity.pdbx_description
1 polymer ?
#
loop_
_entity_poly.entity_id
_entity_poly.type
_entity_poly.pdbx_seq_one_letter_code
_entity_poly.pdbx_strand_id
1 'polypeptide(L)'
;MRILGLLKLHNEGKLVLQTVYFYYLKNFKYEYAGVEFEFRTVNSIKLQLFQVYYIDEGLKKRFHMQVDQNGDFFIAIKANCPEVVLSGEQIFSEAIKTNGTGNL
;
A
#
# COMPACT_ATOMS: atom_id res chain seq x y z
N MET A 1 -10.67 8.13 -15.10
CA MET A 1 -10.30 6.85 -15.71
C MET A 1 -9.58 7.12 -17.04
N ARG A 2 -8.25 7.11 -17.07
CA ARG A 2 -7.50 7.11 -18.35
C ARG A 2 -7.02 5.69 -18.66
N ILE A 3 -7.54 5.14 -19.76
CA ILE A 3 -7.15 3.84 -20.31
C ILE A 3 -6.04 4.11 -21.32
N LEU A 4 -4.85 3.54 -21.11
CA LEU A 4 -3.88 3.36 -22.19
C LEU A 4 -3.92 1.89 -22.59
N GLY A 5 -4.60 1.60 -23.70
CA GLY A 5 -4.55 0.27 -24.31
C GLY A 5 -3.20 0.08 -24.97
N LEU A 6 -2.44 -0.93 -24.55
CA LEU A 6 -1.25 -1.36 -25.27
C LEU A 6 -1.68 -2.48 -26.22
N LEU A 7 -1.66 -2.21 -27.52
CA LEU A 7 -1.89 -3.21 -28.55
C LEU A 7 -0.63 -4.06 -28.74
N LYS A 8 -0.74 -5.37 -28.48
CA LYS A 8 0.30 -6.34 -28.85
C LYS A 8 -0.26 -7.32 -29.87
N LEU A 9 0.50 -7.54 -30.93
CA LEU A 9 0.29 -8.64 -31.87
C LEU A 9 0.89 -9.91 -31.26
N HIS A 10 0.09 -10.97 -31.15
CA HIS A 10 0.59 -12.31 -30.82
C HIS A 10 0.77 -13.13 -32.10
N ASN A 11 1.65 -14.13 -32.08
CA ASN A 11 2.19 -14.89 -33.24
C ASN A 11 1.18 -15.70 -34.10
N GLU A 12 -0.12 -15.42 -34.02
CA GLU A 12 -1.18 -16.08 -34.81
C GLU A 12 -2.19 -15.08 -35.42
N GLY A 13 -1.83 -13.79 -35.55
CA GLY A 13 -2.69 -12.78 -36.18
C GLY A 13 -3.87 -12.31 -35.31
N LYS A 14 -3.93 -12.71 -34.03
CA LYS A 14 -4.91 -12.18 -33.07
C LYS A 14 -4.35 -10.92 -32.40
N LEU A 15 -5.10 -9.82 -32.53
CA LEU A 15 -4.89 -8.60 -31.75
C LEU A 15 -5.45 -8.82 -30.34
N VAL A 16 -4.59 -8.72 -29.33
CA VAL A 16 -5.01 -8.74 -27.93
C VAL A 16 -4.88 -7.32 -27.39
N LEU A 17 -5.99 -6.76 -26.94
CA LEU A 17 -5.99 -5.49 -26.23
C LEU A 17 -5.55 -5.76 -24.79
N GLN A 18 -4.32 -5.39 -24.44
CA GLN A 18 -3.86 -5.45 -23.05
C GLN A 18 -4.15 -4.08 -22.41
N THR A 19 -5.18 -4.03 -21.57
CA THR A 19 -5.48 -2.85 -20.77
C THR A 19 -4.44 -2.71 -19.66
N VAL A 20 -3.66 -1.62 -19.67
CA VAL A 20 -2.72 -1.29 -18.60
C VAL A 20 -3.33 -0.19 -17.75
N TYR A 21 -3.65 -0.51 -16.50
CA TYR A 21 -4.14 0.46 -15.51
C TYR A 21 -2.94 1.12 -14.83
N PHE A 22 -2.88 2.46 -14.88
CA PHE A 22 -1.92 3.24 -14.11
C PHE A 22 -2.58 3.69 -12.81
N TYR A 23 -2.22 3.03 -11.72
CA TYR A 23 -2.55 3.48 -10.36
C TYR A 23 -1.44 4.39 -9.86
N TYR A 24 -1.78 5.55 -9.30
CA TYR A 24 -0.80 6.35 -8.56
C TYR A 24 -0.90 6.03 -7.08
N LEU A 25 0.25 6.06 -6.41
CA LEU A 25 0.35 5.79 -4.99
C LEU A 25 0.05 7.06 -4.21
N LYS A 26 -0.78 6.96 -3.18
CA LYS A 26 -1.16 8.10 -2.36
C LYS A 26 -0.88 7.85 -0.88
N ASN A 27 -0.55 8.93 -0.19
CA ASN A 27 -0.54 8.96 1.26
C ASN A 27 -1.98 9.02 1.76
N PHE A 28 -2.27 8.41 2.90
CA PHE A 28 -3.59 8.44 3.50
C PHE A 28 -3.49 8.36 5.02
N LYS A 29 -4.60 8.66 5.69
CA LYS A 29 -4.75 8.46 7.14
C LYS A 29 -5.80 7.38 7.38
N TYR A 30 -5.65 6.63 8.47
CA TYR A 30 -6.57 5.58 8.86
C TYR A 30 -6.63 5.50 10.39
N GLU A 31 -7.82 5.33 10.94
CA GLU A 31 -8.01 5.20 12.38
C GLU A 31 -8.21 3.73 12.76
N TYR A 32 -7.45 3.25 13.75
CA TYR A 32 -7.58 1.90 14.29
C TYR A 32 -7.40 1.93 15.80
N ALA A 33 -8.30 1.26 16.53
CA ALA A 33 -8.28 1.21 17.99
C ALA A 33 -8.18 2.61 18.68
N GLY A 34 -8.80 3.63 18.09
CA GLY A 34 -8.75 5.01 18.58
C GLY A 34 -7.41 5.73 18.34
N VAL A 35 -6.51 5.16 17.55
CA VAL A 35 -5.22 5.75 17.16
C VAL A 35 -5.26 6.12 15.68
N GLU A 36 -4.87 7.36 15.36
CA GLU A 36 -4.69 7.80 13.98
C GLU A 36 -3.33 7.36 13.45
N PHE A 37 -3.35 6.69 12.30
CA PHE A 37 -2.17 6.26 11.56
C PHE A 37 -2.06 7.03 10.25
N GLU A 38 -0.87 7.58 9.97
CA GLU A 38 -0.54 8.27 8.72
C GLU A 38 0.35 7.36 7.86
N PHE A 39 -0.21 6.87 6.75
CA PHE A 39 0.46 6.02 5.78
C PHE A 39 1.10 6.86 4.69
N ARG A 40 2.43 6.76 4.57
CA ARG A 40 3.21 7.45 3.55
C ARG A 40 3.89 6.46 2.62
N THR A 41 3.61 6.54 1.33
CA THR A 41 4.32 5.73 0.35
C THR A 41 5.77 6.20 0.23
N VAL A 42 6.72 5.26 0.21
CA VAL A 42 8.15 5.57 0.01
C VAL A 42 8.53 5.48 -1.47
N ASN A 43 7.74 4.74 -2.25
CA ASN A 43 7.96 4.53 -3.69
C ASN A 43 6.81 5.17 -4.46
N SER A 44 7.09 5.92 -5.53
CA SER A 44 6.06 6.54 -6.37
C SER A 44 5.58 5.64 -7.51
N ILE A 45 6.27 4.51 -7.75
CA ILE A 45 6.08 3.66 -8.93
C ILE A 45 5.47 2.30 -8.56
N LYS A 46 5.85 1.70 -7.43
CA LYS A 46 5.37 0.36 -7.02
C LYS A 46 4.88 0.33 -5.58
N LEU A 47 3.72 -0.29 -5.36
CA LEU A 47 3.11 -0.51 -4.05
C LEU A 47 3.93 -1.58 -3.29
N GLN A 48 5.04 -1.19 -2.67
CA GLN A 48 5.98 -2.13 -2.04
C GLN A 48 6.32 -1.79 -0.59
N LEU A 49 6.28 -0.51 -0.24
CA LEU A 49 6.76 -0.04 1.06
C LEU A 49 6.00 1.23 1.49
N PHE A 50 5.42 1.16 2.68
CA PHE A 50 4.85 2.31 3.38
C PHE A 50 5.61 2.56 4.67
N GLN A 51 5.82 3.84 4.98
CA GLN A 51 6.11 4.31 6.33
C GLN A 51 4.79 4.68 6.99
N VAL A 52 4.51 4.06 8.13
CA VAL A 52 3.30 4.32 8.91
C VAL A 52 3.69 5.06 10.17
N TYR A 53 3.10 6.24 10.37
CA TYR A 53 3.34 7.09 11.53
C TYR A 53 2.13 7.08 12.45
N TYR A 54 2.36 7.17 13.76
CA TYR A 54 1.32 7.28 14.77
C TYR A 54 1.85 8.05 15.98
N ILE A 55 0.94 8.50 16.85
CA ILE A 55 1.30 9.12 18.13
C ILE A 55 1.18 8.08 19.23
N ASP A 56 2.23 7.95 20.04
CA ASP A 56 2.28 7.09 21.21
C ASP A 56 2.92 7.86 22.36
N GLU A 57 2.20 8.01 23.47
CA GLU A 57 2.64 8.81 24.62
C GLU A 57 3.08 10.25 24.24
N GLY A 58 2.41 10.85 23.24
CA GLY A 58 2.73 12.19 22.75
C GLY A 58 3.94 12.26 21.80
N LEU A 59 4.59 11.13 21.50
CA LEU A 59 5.72 11.05 20.57
C LEU A 59 5.28 10.50 19.22
N LYS A 60 5.72 11.15 18.13
CA LYS A 60 5.50 10.63 16.78
C LYS A 60 6.45 9.45 16.52
N LYS A 61 5.90 8.24 16.50
CA LYS A 61 6.61 6.99 16.18
C LYS A 61 6.32 6.58 14.74
N ARG A 62 7.16 5.68 14.21
CA ARG A 62 7.00 5.12 12.87
C ARG A 62 7.38 3.65 12.80
N PHE A 63 6.75 2.94 11.89
CA PHE A 63 7.15 1.59 11.46
C PHE A 63 7.00 1.46 9.94
N HIS A 64 7.51 0.36 9.39
CA HIS A 64 7.47 0.09 7.96
C HIS A 64 6.56 -1.09 7.66
N MET A 65 5.66 -0.93 6.70
CA MET A 65 4.86 -1.99 6.11
C MET A 65 5.44 -2.34 4.75
N GLN A 66 5.84 -3.59 4.55
CA GLN A 66 6.43 -4.08 3.31
C GLN A 66 5.57 -5.18 2.69
N VAL A 67 5.49 -5.21 1.36
CA VAL A 67 4.78 -6.27 0.63
C VAL A 67 5.57 -7.59 0.63
N ASP A 68 4.88 -8.71 0.84
CA ASP A 68 5.41 -10.06 0.72
C ASP A 68 5.27 -10.62 -0.71
N GLN A 69 5.54 -11.91 -0.88
CA GLN A 69 5.42 -12.60 -2.16
C GLN A 69 3.96 -12.81 -2.61
N ASN A 70 3.01 -12.79 -1.67
CA ASN A 70 1.58 -12.95 -1.92
C ASN A 70 0.88 -11.61 -2.21
N GLY A 71 1.59 -10.49 -2.02
CA GLY A 71 1.02 -9.15 -2.17
C GLY A 71 0.40 -8.61 -0.88
N ASP A 72 0.61 -9.28 0.26
CA ASP A 72 0.19 -8.83 1.58
C ASP A 72 1.26 -7.96 2.24
N PHE A 73 0.82 -6.93 2.97
CA PHE A 73 1.74 -6.08 3.71
C PHE A 73 1.93 -6.59 5.14
N PHE A 74 3.17 -6.59 5.60
CA PHE A 74 3.56 -6.96 6.96
C PHE A 74 4.47 -5.91 7.58
N ILE A 75 4.52 -5.86 8.91
CA ILE A 75 5.42 -5.00 9.67
C ILE A 75 6.84 -5.56 9.55
N ALA A 76 7.73 -4.82 8.88
CA ALA A 76 9.07 -5.29 8.58
C ALA A 76 9.94 -5.50 9.84
N ILE A 77 9.73 -4.70 10.88
CA ILE A 77 10.49 -4.77 12.15
C ILE A 77 9.51 -4.73 13.33
N LYS A 78 9.16 -5.91 13.84
CA LYS A 78 8.17 -6.07 14.93
C LYS A 78 8.72 -5.75 16.32
N ALA A 79 10.03 -5.87 16.53
CA ALA A 79 10.67 -5.81 17.85
C ALA A 79 10.39 -4.53 18.67
N ASN A 80 10.08 -3.41 18.01
CA ASN A 80 9.83 -2.11 18.65
C ASN A 80 8.39 -1.62 18.46
N CYS A 81 7.49 -2.47 17.98
CA CYS A 81 6.10 -2.11 17.78
C CYS A 81 5.28 -2.46 19.03
N PRO A 82 4.46 -1.53 19.56
CA PRO A 82 3.55 -1.83 20.66
C PRO A 82 2.46 -2.80 20.20
N GLU A 83 1.81 -3.47 21.15
CA GLU A 83 0.82 -4.51 20.87
C GLU A 83 -0.31 -4.04 19.93
N VAL A 84 -0.79 -2.81 20.10
CA VAL A 84 -1.81 -2.21 19.23
C VAL A 84 -1.37 -2.11 17.76
N VAL A 85 -0.07 -1.95 17.51
CA VAL A 85 0.47 -1.94 16.15
C VAL A 85 0.59 -3.38 15.64
N LEU A 86 1.05 -4.31 16.47
CA LEU A 86 1.21 -5.72 16.09
C LEU A 86 -0.14 -6.37 15.75
N SER A 87 -1.18 -6.12 16.56
CA SER A 87 -2.53 -6.65 16.34
C SER A 87 -3.21 -6.05 15.10
N GLY A 88 -2.78 -4.86 14.67
CA GLY A 88 -3.31 -4.15 13.52
C GLY A 88 -2.73 -4.56 12.17
N GLU A 89 -1.70 -5.44 12.11
CA GLU A 89 -0.94 -5.74 10.88
C GLU A 89 -1.83 -6.08 9.67
N GLN A 90 -2.79 -6.99 9.85
CA GLN A 90 -3.69 -7.39 8.77
C GLN A 90 -4.61 -6.23 8.34
N ILE A 91 -5.14 -5.48 9.30
CA ILE A 91 -6.00 -4.32 9.04
C ILE A 91 -5.22 -3.24 8.27
N PHE A 92 -3.94 -3.03 8.61
CA PHE A 92 -3.07 -2.10 7.90
C PHE A 92 -2.79 -2.59 6.47
N SER A 93 -2.60 -3.89 6.26
CA SER A 93 -2.47 -4.47 4.92
C SER A 93 -3.70 -4.20 4.05
N GLU A 94 -4.88 -4.47 4.59
CA GLU A 94 -6.14 -4.20 3.91
C GLU A 94 -6.36 -2.70 3.65
N ALA A 95 -5.99 -1.85 4.60
CA ALA A 95 -6.05 -0.39 4.46
C ALA A 95 -5.13 0.11 3.34
N ILE A 96 -3.91 -0.43 3.22
CA ILE A 96 -2.99 -0.10 2.13
C ILE A 96 -3.54 -0.57 0.78
N LYS A 97 -4.10 -1.78 0.70
CA LYS A 97 -4.70 -2.29 -0.55
C LYS A 97 -5.90 -1.47 -1.00
N THR A 98 -6.71 -1.01 -0.05
CA THR A 98 -7.93 -0.24 -0.32
C THR A 98 -7.62 1.22 -0.64
N ASN A 99 -6.71 1.83 0.12
CA ASN A 99 -6.51 3.29 0.11
C ASN A 99 -5.14 3.72 -0.43
N GLY A 100 -4.17 2.81 -0.57
CA GLY A 100 -2.81 3.14 -1.03
C GLY A 100 -2.73 3.47 -2.52
N THR A 101 -3.74 3.11 -3.31
CA THR A 101 -3.84 3.41 -4.74
C THR A 101 -4.97 4.41 -5.02
N GLY A 102 -4.70 5.41 -5.86
CA GLY A 102 -5.69 6.33 -6.42
C GLY A 102 -6.00 6.05 -7.89
N ASN A 103 -7.22 6.39 -8.31
CA ASN A 103 -7.63 6.43 -9.72
C ASN A 103 -7.36 7.83 -10.31
N LEU A 104 -6.72 7.90 -11.49
CA LEU A 104 -6.63 9.12 -12.32
C LEU A 104 -7.92 9.33 -13.12
#